data_AF-A0A356UFA7-F1
#
_entry.id   AF-A0A356UFA7-F1
#
_cell.length_a   1.000
_cell.length_b   1.000
_cell.length_c   1.000
_cell.angle_alpha   90.00
_cell.angle_beta   90.00
_cell.angle_gamma   90.00
#
_symmetry.space_group_name_H-M   'P 1'
#
loop_
_entity.id
_entity.type
_entity.pdbx_description
1 polymer ?
#
loop_
_entity_poly.entity_id
_entity_poly.type
_entity_poly.pdbx_seq_one_letter_code
_entity_poly.pdbx_strand_id
1 'polypeptide(L)'
;TALKNLPGSYFALEGDAEALPVATAIVSDLGGHFFFIQAKDKPLYHAAACIISNYLVGLAYFSTGLYQSFGLSRKEAFQALLPLIQGTLNNIKQNGPTLALTGPIDRGDEKTIKNHLNALTQKVTQEEVDLYCALGLYIISIAREKGSLNVEQAAKLQTIFAKGMSCQGGGKYF
;
A
#
# COMPACT_ATOMS: atom_id res chain seq x y z
N THR A 1 13.90 20.59 -5.29
CA THR A 1 13.15 19.68 -4.39
C THR A 1 12.20 18.78 -5.14
N ALA A 2 11.51 19.21 -6.20
CA ALA A 2 10.96 18.31 -7.23
C ALA A 2 11.95 18.09 -8.40
N LEU A 3 12.69 19.14 -8.80
CA LEU A 3 13.67 19.10 -9.89
C LEU A 3 14.77 18.03 -9.74
N LYS A 4 15.18 17.72 -8.49
CA LYS A 4 16.21 16.70 -8.21
C LYS A 4 15.74 15.27 -8.50
N ASN A 5 14.43 15.07 -8.63
CA ASN A 5 13.82 13.76 -8.87
C ASN A 5 13.42 13.58 -10.35
N LEU A 6 13.55 14.62 -11.20
CA LEU A 6 13.17 14.54 -12.61
C LEU A 6 14.05 13.56 -13.39
N PRO A 7 15.39 13.57 -13.25
CA PRO A 7 16.21 12.55 -13.88
C PRO A 7 15.84 11.15 -13.36
N GLY A 8 15.58 10.22 -14.28
CA GLY A 8 15.15 8.85 -13.97
C GLY A 8 13.66 8.68 -13.62
N SER A 9 12.87 9.77 -13.58
CA SER A 9 11.40 9.67 -13.45
C SER A 9 10.75 9.18 -14.74
N TYR A 10 9.61 8.51 -14.59
CA TYR A 10 8.78 8.09 -15.71
C TYR A 10 7.64 9.08 -15.96
N PHE A 11 7.46 9.47 -17.21
CA PHE A 11 6.42 10.39 -17.68
C PHE A 11 5.44 9.64 -18.58
N ALA A 12 4.15 9.69 -18.25
CA ALA A 12 3.10 9.24 -19.15
C ALA A 12 2.80 10.33 -20.19
N LEU A 13 3.02 10.03 -21.46
CA LEU A 13 2.79 10.94 -22.57
C LEU A 13 1.46 10.63 -23.26
N GLU A 14 0.71 11.69 -23.52
CA GLU A 14 -0.52 11.67 -24.29
C GLU A 14 -0.63 12.99 -25.06
N GLY A 15 -1.12 12.92 -26.29
CA GLY A 15 -1.22 14.05 -27.19
C GLY A 15 -1.44 13.59 -28.63
N ASP A 16 -1.56 14.54 -29.55
CA ASP A 16 -1.64 14.28 -30.98
C ASP A 16 -0.26 13.93 -31.58
N ALA A 17 -0.27 13.53 -32.86
CA ALA A 17 0.93 13.10 -33.58
C ALA A 17 1.98 14.21 -33.71
N GLU A 18 1.59 15.49 -33.62
CA GLU A 18 2.50 16.64 -33.74
C GLU A 18 3.13 17.00 -32.38
N ALA A 19 2.38 16.82 -31.28
CA ALA A 19 2.81 17.15 -29.93
C ALA A 19 3.68 16.05 -29.28
N LEU A 20 3.43 14.78 -29.57
CA LEU A 20 4.16 13.66 -28.95
C LEU A 20 5.69 13.69 -29.21
N PRO A 21 6.19 14.03 -30.41
CA PRO A 21 7.63 14.19 -30.64
C PRO A 21 8.25 15.28 -29.76
N VAL A 22 7.57 16.42 -29.60
CA VAL A 22 8.02 17.53 -28.76
C VAL A 22 8.05 17.12 -27.29
N ALA A 23 6.98 16.50 -26.80
CA ALA A 23 6.91 16.01 -25.41
C ALA A 23 8.00 14.97 -25.10
N THR A 24 8.28 14.09 -26.06
CA THR A 24 9.36 13.09 -25.97
C THR A 24 10.73 13.75 -25.85
N ALA A 25 11.00 14.78 -26.66
CA ALA A 25 12.25 15.54 -26.60
C ALA A 25 12.42 16.21 -25.22
N ILE A 26 11.37 16.86 -24.72
CA ILE A 26 11.39 17.49 -23.39
C ILE A 26 11.72 16.47 -22.29
N VAL A 27 11.06 15.30 -22.27
CA VAL A 27 11.34 14.28 -21.26
C VAL A 27 12.78 13.77 -21.36
N SER A 28 13.29 13.61 -22.58
CA SER A 28 14.67 13.16 -22.83
C SER A 28 15.68 14.19 -22.33
N ASP A 29 15.46 15.49 -22.58
CA ASP A 29 16.31 16.59 -22.11
C ASP A 29 16.32 16.70 -20.57
N LEU A 30 15.23 16.30 -19.91
CA LEU A 30 15.14 16.21 -18.45
C LEU A 30 15.83 14.95 -17.89
N GLY A 31 16.35 14.06 -18.74
CA GLY A 31 16.91 12.77 -18.35
C GLY A 31 15.86 11.79 -17.82
N GLY A 32 14.60 11.95 -18.22
CA GLY A 32 13.49 11.09 -17.82
C GLY A 32 13.29 9.90 -18.77
N HIS A 33 12.43 8.99 -18.34
CA HIS A 33 11.87 7.91 -19.15
C HIS A 33 10.43 8.23 -19.49
N PHE A 34 9.89 7.68 -20.57
CA PHE A 34 8.49 7.89 -20.94
C PHE A 34 7.82 6.63 -21.46
N PHE A 35 6.50 6.66 -21.44
CA PHE A 35 5.64 5.69 -22.09
C PHE A 35 4.36 6.41 -22.55
N PHE A 36 3.68 5.86 -23.55
CA PHE A 36 2.47 6.47 -24.11
C PHE A 36 1.22 5.87 -23.47
N ILE A 37 0.20 6.72 -23.25
CA ILE A 37 -1.13 6.30 -22.82
C ILE A 37 -2.20 6.93 -23.73
N GLN A 38 -3.37 6.31 -23.82
CA GLN A 38 -4.51 6.94 -24.49
C GLN A 38 -5.21 7.91 -23.55
N ALA A 39 -5.91 8.91 -24.09
CA ALA A 39 -6.69 9.86 -23.31
C ALA A 39 -7.64 9.18 -22.31
N LYS A 40 -8.29 8.09 -22.75
CA LYS A 40 -9.22 7.29 -21.93
C LYS A 40 -8.57 6.58 -20.74
N ASP A 41 -7.25 6.36 -20.79
CA ASP A 41 -6.51 5.64 -19.74
C ASP A 41 -5.98 6.58 -18.65
N LYS A 42 -6.02 7.91 -18.86
CA LYS A 42 -5.56 8.92 -17.89
C LYS A 42 -6.14 8.73 -16.49
N PRO A 43 -7.46 8.46 -16.30
CA PRO A 43 -8.01 8.25 -14.97
C PRO A 43 -7.38 7.04 -14.26
N LEU A 44 -7.17 5.93 -14.98
CA LEU A 44 -6.58 4.71 -14.42
C LEU A 44 -5.10 4.92 -14.07
N TYR A 45 -4.32 5.54 -14.97
CA TYR A 45 -2.94 5.91 -14.70
C TYR A 45 -2.81 6.79 -13.45
N HIS A 46 -3.65 7.82 -13.34
CA HIS A 46 -3.64 8.71 -12.18
C HIS A 46 -4.04 7.98 -10.89
N ALA A 47 -5.06 7.13 -10.95
CA ALA A 47 -5.46 6.30 -9.81
C ALA A 47 -4.31 5.39 -9.34
N ALA A 48 -3.57 4.75 -10.26
CA ALA A 48 -2.41 3.92 -9.93
C ALA A 48 -1.31 4.74 -9.22
N ALA A 49 -1.02 5.94 -9.71
CA ALA A 49 -0.06 6.86 -9.07
C ALA A 49 -0.54 7.31 -7.67
N CYS A 50 -1.84 7.59 -7.51
CA CYS A 50 -2.45 7.94 -6.23
C CYS A 50 -2.43 6.78 -5.22
N ILE A 51 -2.58 5.52 -5.67
CA ILE A 51 -2.50 4.35 -4.78
C ILE A 51 -1.15 4.31 -4.08
N ILE A 52 -0.05 4.46 -4.82
CA ILE A 52 1.29 4.36 -4.19
C ILE A 52 1.70 5.65 -3.45
N SER A 53 1.26 6.82 -3.90
CA SER A 53 1.63 8.11 -3.28
C SER A 53 0.74 8.48 -2.09
N ASN A 54 -0.58 8.49 -2.27
CA ASN A 54 -1.52 8.94 -1.25
C ASN A 54 -1.74 7.88 -0.19
N TYR A 55 -1.95 6.62 -0.57
CA TYR A 55 -2.25 5.59 0.43
C TYR A 55 -1.03 5.19 1.23
N LEU A 56 0.20 5.34 0.72
CA LEU A 56 1.39 5.20 1.54
C LEU A 56 1.43 6.25 2.68
N VAL A 57 1.02 7.49 2.41
CA VAL A 57 0.87 8.52 3.45
C VAL A 57 -0.22 8.11 4.44
N GLY A 58 -1.36 7.61 3.96
CA GLY A 58 -2.45 7.11 4.81
C GLY A 58 -2.01 5.96 5.74
N LEU A 59 -1.23 5.00 5.22
CA LEU A 59 -0.68 3.89 6.00
C LEU A 59 0.33 4.35 7.05
N ALA A 60 1.20 5.31 6.70
CA ALA A 60 2.13 5.90 7.65
C ALA A 60 1.39 6.70 8.73
N TYR A 61 0.35 7.44 8.36
CA TYR A 61 -0.52 8.12 9.31
C TYR A 61 -1.21 7.12 10.24
N PHE A 62 -1.84 6.07 9.71
CA PHE A 62 -2.51 5.08 10.55
C PHE A 62 -1.52 4.40 11.54
N SER A 63 -0.37 3.95 11.03
CA SER A 63 0.65 3.28 11.85
C SER A 63 1.22 4.18 12.95
N THR A 64 1.51 5.45 12.64
CA THR A 64 2.01 6.40 13.64
C THR A 64 0.96 6.75 14.70
N GLY A 65 -0.32 6.62 14.39
CA GLY A 65 -1.42 6.81 15.34
C GLY A 65 -1.47 5.73 16.39
N LEU A 66 -1.31 4.47 15.96
CA LEU A 66 -1.19 3.34 16.87
C LEU A 66 -0.01 3.51 17.84
N TYR A 67 1.12 4.04 17.37
CA TYR A 67 2.30 4.26 18.21
C TYR A 67 2.11 5.30 19.33
N GLN A 68 1.11 6.17 19.21
CA GLN A 68 0.78 7.10 20.29
C GLN A 68 0.28 6.37 21.54
N SER A 69 -0.32 5.18 21.38
CA SER A 69 -0.70 4.33 22.52
C SER A 69 0.50 3.78 23.31
N PHE A 70 1.70 3.86 22.74
CA PHE A 70 2.97 3.52 23.39
C PHE A 70 3.70 4.73 23.97
N GLY A 71 3.05 5.91 23.99
CA GLY A 71 3.59 7.14 24.56
C GLY A 71 4.44 7.99 23.63
N LEU A 72 4.52 7.66 22.33
CA LEU A 72 5.29 8.42 21.35
C LEU A 72 4.45 9.53 20.72
N SER A 73 5.06 10.69 20.47
CA SER A 73 4.50 11.68 19.56
C SER A 73 4.46 11.14 18.12
N ARG A 74 3.63 11.73 17.25
CA ARG A 74 3.59 11.38 15.81
C ARG A 74 4.96 11.48 15.14
N LYS A 75 5.76 12.47 15.53
CA LYS A 75 7.10 12.68 15.00
C LYS A 75 8.05 11.55 15.43
N GLU A 76 8.06 11.20 16.72
CA GLU A 76 8.89 10.10 17.23
C GLU A 76 8.45 8.76 16.64
N ALA A 77 7.15 8.51 16.55
CA ALA A 77 6.59 7.32 15.91
C ALA A 77 7.04 7.19 14.45
N PHE A 78 7.01 8.29 13.69
CA PHE A 78 7.50 8.28 12.32
C PHE A 78 8.99 7.98 12.23
N GLN A 79 9.82 8.58 13.10
CA GLN A 79 11.25 8.28 13.15
C GLN A 79 11.52 6.81 13.51
N ALA A 80 10.74 6.23 14.43
CA ALA A 80 10.83 4.81 14.79
C ALA A 80 10.42 3.88 13.63
N LEU A 81 9.43 4.27 12.82
CA LEU A 81 8.93 3.49 11.69
C LEU A 81 9.74 3.70 10.40
N LEU A 82 10.49 4.78 10.27
CA LEU A 82 11.21 5.13 9.04
C LEU A 82 12.17 4.03 8.57
N PRO A 83 12.97 3.36 9.43
CA PRO A 83 13.80 2.23 9.00
C PRO A 83 12.99 1.07 8.41
N LEU A 84 11.79 0.79 8.96
CA LEU A 84 10.91 -0.26 8.44
C LEU A 84 10.34 0.10 7.06
N ILE A 85 9.93 1.36 6.88
CA ILE A 85 9.45 1.88 5.60
C ILE A 85 10.57 1.77 4.54
N GLN A 86 11.77 2.23 4.86
CA GLN A 86 12.91 2.17 3.94
C GLN A 86 13.31 0.73 3.62
N GLY A 87 13.31 -0.17 4.62
CA GLY A 87 13.56 -1.59 4.42
C GLY A 87 12.54 -2.22 3.46
N THR A 88 11.26 -1.86 3.61
CA THR A 88 10.18 -2.34 2.73
C THR A 88 10.37 -1.85 1.30
N LEU A 89 10.66 -0.57 1.10
CA LEU A 89 10.93 0.00 -0.23
C LEU A 89 12.15 -0.64 -0.89
N ASN A 90 13.21 -0.88 -0.12
CA ASN A 90 14.41 -1.55 -0.63
C ASN A 90 14.10 -3.00 -1.06
N ASN A 91 13.28 -3.72 -0.29
CA ASN A 91 12.88 -5.07 -0.63
C ASN A 91 12.04 -5.11 -1.91
N ILE A 92 11.08 -4.19 -2.06
CA ILE A 92 10.27 -4.04 -3.28
C ILE A 92 11.17 -3.71 -4.48
N LYS A 93 12.14 -2.82 -4.31
CA LYS A 93 13.10 -2.46 -5.37
C LYS A 93 13.93 -3.67 -5.84
N GLN A 94 14.35 -4.52 -4.92
CA GLN A 94 15.22 -5.66 -5.23
C GLN A 94 14.46 -6.85 -5.81
N ASN A 95 13.27 -7.14 -5.27
CA ASN A 95 12.56 -8.40 -5.54
C ASN A 95 11.24 -8.22 -6.31
N GLY A 96 10.79 -6.97 -6.49
CA GLY A 96 9.44 -6.67 -6.97
C GLY A 96 8.37 -6.82 -5.87
N PRO A 97 7.17 -6.25 -6.08
CA PRO A 97 6.13 -6.18 -5.04
C PRO A 97 5.65 -7.55 -4.55
N THR A 98 5.47 -8.53 -5.46
CA THR A 98 4.98 -9.87 -5.11
C THR A 98 5.96 -10.61 -4.20
N LEU A 99 7.25 -10.68 -4.58
CA LEU A 99 8.26 -11.42 -3.80
C LEU A 99 8.70 -10.66 -2.54
N ALA A 100 8.56 -9.34 -2.50
CA ALA A 100 8.89 -8.52 -1.34
C ALA A 100 7.91 -8.68 -0.16
N LEU A 101 6.74 -9.30 -0.39
CA LEU A 101 5.80 -9.59 0.68
C LEU A 101 6.43 -10.50 1.74
N THR A 102 6.30 -10.14 3.01
CA THR A 102 6.69 -10.94 4.18
C THR A 102 5.67 -10.78 5.30
N GLY A 103 5.92 -11.41 6.45
CA GLY A 103 5.12 -11.21 7.66
C GLY A 103 4.07 -12.31 7.89
N PRO A 104 3.12 -12.09 8.80
CA PRO A 104 2.22 -13.14 9.27
C PRO A 104 1.27 -13.67 8.19
N ILE A 105 0.81 -12.83 7.26
CA ILE A 105 -0.03 -13.29 6.14
C ILE A 105 0.77 -14.20 5.21
N ASP A 106 1.99 -13.80 4.83
CA ASP A 106 2.89 -14.59 3.98
C ASP A 106 3.19 -15.99 4.55
N ARG A 107 3.22 -16.13 5.89
CA ARG A 107 3.46 -17.41 6.58
C ARG A 107 2.20 -18.19 6.95
N GLY A 108 1.01 -17.66 6.69
CA GLY A 108 -0.25 -18.30 7.13
C GLY A 108 -0.46 -18.27 8.65
N ASP A 109 0.13 -17.30 9.35
CA ASP A 109 0.10 -17.21 10.82
C ASP A 109 -1.23 -16.63 11.33
N GLU A 110 -2.24 -17.50 11.39
CA GLU A 110 -3.57 -17.17 11.87
C GLU A 110 -3.59 -16.60 13.30
N LYS A 111 -2.71 -17.13 14.17
CA LYS A 111 -2.69 -16.74 15.59
C LYS A 111 -2.27 -15.29 15.72
N THR A 112 -1.23 -14.88 15.00
CA THR A 112 -0.78 -13.49 14.98
C THR A 112 -1.85 -12.57 14.42
N ILE A 113 -2.53 -12.93 13.31
CA ILE A 113 -3.60 -12.11 12.74
C ILE A 113 -4.80 -11.97 13.70
N LYS A 114 -5.23 -13.04 14.37
CA LYS A 114 -6.29 -12.97 15.39
C LYS A 114 -5.90 -12.03 16.54
N ASN A 115 -4.64 -12.10 17.00
CA ASN A 115 -4.14 -11.22 18.04
C ASN A 115 -4.10 -9.75 17.59
N HIS A 116 -3.72 -9.47 16.34
CA HIS A 116 -3.77 -8.12 15.77
C HIS A 116 -5.19 -7.56 15.80
N LEU A 117 -6.18 -8.32 15.30
CA LEU A 117 -7.57 -7.88 15.27
C LEU A 117 -8.10 -7.60 16.68
N ASN A 118 -7.81 -8.48 17.65
CA ASN A 118 -8.21 -8.27 19.04
C ASN A 118 -7.58 -7.00 19.65
N ALA A 119 -6.33 -6.67 19.31
CA ALA A 119 -5.69 -5.46 19.79
C ALA A 119 -6.24 -4.21 19.11
N LEU A 120 -6.50 -4.27 17.80
CA LEU A 120 -7.03 -3.15 17.02
C LEU A 120 -8.46 -2.79 17.44
N THR A 121 -9.35 -3.77 17.60
CA THR A 121 -10.75 -3.51 18.01
C THR A 121 -10.89 -2.82 19.36
N GLN A 122 -9.84 -2.86 20.20
CA GLN A 122 -9.81 -2.18 21.50
C GLN A 122 -9.24 -0.75 21.44
N LYS A 123 -8.62 -0.36 20.33
CA LYS A 123 -7.77 0.84 20.25
C LYS A 123 -8.12 1.80 19.12
N VAL A 124 -8.75 1.32 18.06
CA VAL A 124 -9.04 2.09 16.85
C VAL A 124 -10.50 2.02 16.45
N THR A 125 -10.90 2.87 15.51
CA THR A 125 -12.28 2.87 15.00
C THR A 125 -12.55 1.61 14.18
N GLN A 126 -13.84 1.28 13.99
CA GLN A 126 -14.21 0.17 13.11
C GLN A 126 -13.74 0.42 11.67
N GLU A 127 -13.74 1.67 11.19
CA GLU A 127 -13.21 2.03 9.87
C GLU A 127 -11.72 1.66 9.72
N GLU A 128 -10.91 1.88 10.75
CA GLU A 128 -9.49 1.51 10.76
C GLU A 128 -9.29 -0.02 10.84
N VAL A 129 -10.17 -0.74 11.54
CA VAL A 129 -10.21 -2.22 11.52
C VAL A 129 -10.58 -2.74 10.14
N ASP A 130 -11.58 -2.14 9.49
CA ASP A 130 -12.05 -2.50 8.16
C ASP A 130 -10.95 -2.26 7.12
N LEU A 131 -10.22 -1.14 7.23
CA LEU A 131 -9.05 -0.84 6.40
C LEU A 131 -7.96 -1.93 6.57
N TYR A 132 -7.61 -2.30 7.81
CA TYR A 132 -6.65 -3.37 8.07
C TYR A 132 -7.11 -4.70 7.46
N CYS A 133 -8.40 -5.04 7.59
CA CYS A 133 -8.96 -6.27 7.02
C CYS A 133 -8.97 -6.27 5.49
N ALA A 134 -9.38 -5.16 4.87
CA ALA A 134 -9.43 -5.02 3.42
C ALA A 134 -8.04 -5.17 2.79
N LEU A 135 -7.02 -4.53 3.39
CA LEU A 135 -5.63 -4.71 2.99
C LEU A 135 -5.19 -6.16 3.19
N GLY A 136 -5.49 -6.77 4.35
CA GLY A 136 -5.15 -8.16 4.63
C GLY A 136 -5.73 -9.14 3.61
N LEU A 137 -6.99 -8.97 3.22
CA LEU A 137 -7.65 -9.77 2.18
C LEU A 137 -6.96 -9.63 0.82
N TYR A 138 -6.56 -8.41 0.45
CA TYR A 138 -5.81 -8.19 -0.79
C TYR A 138 -4.40 -8.80 -0.73
N ILE A 139 -3.71 -8.74 0.40
CA ILE A 139 -2.40 -9.37 0.58
C ILE A 139 -2.47 -10.90 0.46
N ILE A 140 -3.59 -11.54 0.81
CA ILE A 140 -3.75 -12.99 0.64
C ILE A 140 -3.64 -13.39 -0.84
N SER A 141 -4.20 -12.62 -1.78
CA SER A 141 -4.09 -12.95 -3.20
C SER A 141 -2.64 -12.85 -3.68
N ILE A 142 -1.89 -11.86 -3.19
CA ILE A 142 -0.45 -11.71 -3.48
C ILE A 142 0.35 -12.88 -2.89
N ALA A 143 0.06 -13.30 -1.65
CA ALA A 143 0.73 -14.44 -1.03
C ALA A 143 0.41 -15.76 -1.77
N ARG A 144 -0.79 -15.89 -2.33
CA ARG A 144 -1.18 -17.01 -3.20
C ARG A 144 -0.44 -16.99 -4.53
N GLU A 145 -0.33 -15.82 -5.16
CA GLU A 145 0.46 -15.63 -6.40
C GLU A 145 1.94 -15.94 -6.18
N LYS A 146 2.51 -15.47 -5.07
CA LYS A 146 3.88 -15.79 -4.64
C LYS A 146 4.10 -17.29 -4.39
N GLY A 147 3.04 -18.03 -4.09
CA GLY A 147 3.09 -19.45 -3.72
C GLY A 147 3.43 -19.72 -2.25
N SER A 148 3.43 -18.70 -1.39
CA SER A 148 3.72 -18.84 0.04
C SER A 148 2.53 -19.36 0.85
N LEU A 149 1.30 -19.17 0.34
CA LEU A 149 0.09 -19.73 0.94
C LEU A 149 -0.50 -20.85 0.08
N ASN A 150 -0.93 -21.93 0.73
CA ASN A 150 -1.82 -22.91 0.11
C ASN A 150 -3.30 -22.45 0.18
N VAL A 151 -4.20 -23.19 -0.50
CA VAL A 151 -5.64 -22.85 -0.59
C VAL A 151 -6.29 -22.83 0.79
N GLU A 152 -5.96 -23.81 1.63
CA GLU A 152 -6.54 -23.96 2.97
C GLU A 152 -6.13 -22.80 3.88
N GLN A 153 -4.83 -22.45 3.91
CA GLN A 153 -4.31 -21.33 4.69
C GLN A 153 -4.95 -20.00 4.26
N ALA A 154 -5.07 -19.77 2.95
CA ALA A 154 -5.74 -18.58 2.44
C ALA A 154 -7.21 -18.51 2.86
N ALA A 155 -7.95 -19.62 2.76
CA ALA A 155 -9.35 -19.67 3.18
C ALA A 155 -9.54 -19.39 4.69
N LYS A 156 -8.63 -19.90 5.53
CA LYS A 156 -8.65 -19.62 6.97
C LYS A 156 -8.38 -18.15 7.27
N LEU A 157 -7.37 -17.54 6.64
CA LEU A 157 -7.07 -16.12 6.80
C LEU A 157 -8.22 -15.24 6.28
N GLN A 158 -8.81 -15.57 5.13
CA GLN A 158 -9.99 -14.87 4.60
C GLN A 158 -11.15 -14.88 5.60
N THR A 159 -11.41 -16.03 6.23
CA THR A 159 -12.44 -16.17 7.26
C THR A 159 -12.15 -15.28 8.48
N ILE A 160 -10.88 -15.17 8.89
CA ILE A 160 -10.47 -14.33 10.02
C ILE A 160 -10.69 -12.85 9.70
N PHE A 161 -10.24 -12.36 8.54
CA PHE A 161 -10.44 -10.97 8.14
C PHE A 161 -11.91 -10.63 7.89
N ALA A 162 -12.69 -11.53 7.29
CA ALA A 162 -14.13 -11.34 7.10
C ALA A 162 -14.86 -11.17 8.43
N LYS A 163 -14.48 -11.95 9.46
CA LYS A 163 -15.02 -11.78 10.81
C LYS A 163 -14.70 -10.41 11.40
N GLY A 164 -13.46 -9.94 11.23
CA GLY A 164 -13.03 -8.62 11.71
C GLY A 164 -13.85 -7.46 11.15
N MET A 165 -14.26 -7.54 9.87
CA MET A 165 -15.15 -6.53 9.25
C MET A 165 -16.60 -6.63 9.74
N SER A 166 -17.06 -7.84 10.07
CA SER A 166 -18.44 -8.09 10.49
C SER A 166 -18.74 -7.79 11.96
N CYS A 167 -17.76 -7.32 12.75
CA CYS A 167 -17.93 -6.96 14.16
C CYS A 167 -18.74 -5.66 14.34
N GLN A 168 -19.92 -5.57 13.73
CA GLN A 168 -20.94 -4.59 14.07
C GLN A 168 -21.88 -5.15 15.14
N GLY A 169 -21.80 -4.57 16.33
CA GLY A 169 -22.86 -4.59 17.32
C GLY A 169 -23.23 -3.17 17.74
N GLY A 170 -24.16 -2.53 17.01
CA GLY A 170 -25.04 -1.51 17.59
C GLY A 170 -24.51 -0.09 17.83
N GLY A 171 -23.78 0.52 16.90
CA GLY A 171 -23.44 1.95 16.96
C GLY A 171 -23.88 2.70 15.71
N LYS A 172 -25.08 3.30 15.74
CA LYS A 172 -25.52 4.27 14.73
C LYS A 172 -24.66 5.53 14.79
N TYR A 173 -23.83 5.77 13.79
CA TYR A 173 -23.37 7.09 13.31
C TYR A 173 -22.86 6.83 11.88
N PHE A 174 -23.46 7.28 10.77
CA PHE A 174 -24.28 8.44 10.43
C PHE A 174 -25.51 8.01 9.61
#